data_AF-Q5BXQ5-F1
#
_entry.id   AF-Q5BXQ5-F1
#
_cell.length_a   1.000
_cell.length_b   1.000
_cell.length_c   1.000
_cell.angle_alpha   90.00
_cell.angle_beta   90.00
_cell.angle_gamma   90.00
#
_symmetry.space_group_name_H-M   'P 1'
#
loop_
_entity.id
_entity.type
_entity.pdbx_description
1 polymer ?
#
loop_
_entity_poly.entity_id
_entity_poly.type
_entity_poly.pdbx_seq_one_letter_code
_entity_poly.pdbx_strand_id
1 'polypeptide(L)'
;FVHTGRLARHHIMLGLDTIAALRRVITLCSQLITHPILVDRVACMLNYFLTRLVGPKQRDLTVRDKAAYGFKPDLMVLEISGIYQILARGPDSSTVTDNTTTDTSSSSTIPSTSSSSSSSEAFRRAVVSDERSFTPDLLDQACRVLDRIAAPMDLCQKFSEAVRLIKAENVIKTEEELDVDDAPDEFIDPIMGYLMDDPVKLPTSGHVVDRKTIYRHLLNDSTDPFNRQPLAMSQVEPQEHLRSTIRAWINERRAQRLQNKTQGDIKPS
;
A
#
# COMPACT_ATOMS: atom_id res chain seq x y z
N PHE A 1 -36.50 -16.10 7.84
CA PHE A 1 -35.57 -15.64 8.90
C PHE A 1 -34.62 -16.74 9.41
N VAL A 2 -35.09 -17.93 9.78
CA VAL A 2 -34.21 -19.03 10.28
C VAL A 2 -33.17 -19.51 9.25
N HIS A 3 -33.57 -19.68 7.98
CA HIS A 3 -32.66 -20.07 6.90
C HIS A 3 -31.54 -19.03 6.68
N THR A 4 -31.91 -17.75 6.61
CA THR A 4 -30.97 -16.63 6.47
C THR A 4 -29.99 -16.57 7.65
N GLY A 5 -30.43 -16.87 8.87
CA GLY A 5 -29.57 -16.91 10.05
C GLY A 5 -28.56 -18.08 10.03
N ARG A 6 -28.98 -19.26 9.57
CA ARG A 6 -28.08 -20.41 9.37
C ARG A 6 -27.03 -20.13 8.30
N LEU A 7 -27.46 -19.52 7.19
CA LEU A 7 -26.56 -19.12 6.10
C LEU A 7 -25.54 -18.07 6.55
N ALA A 8 -25.96 -17.07 7.32
CA ALA A 8 -25.07 -16.07 7.90
C ALA A 8 -24.01 -16.70 8.82
N ARG A 9 -24.42 -17.61 9.72
CA ARG A 9 -23.49 -18.35 10.59
C ARG A 9 -22.47 -19.15 9.78
N HIS A 10 -22.92 -19.84 8.74
CA HIS A 10 -22.05 -20.63 7.87
C HIS A 10 -20.99 -19.75 7.18
N HIS A 11 -21.40 -18.64 6.57
CA HIS A 11 -20.47 -17.70 5.93
C HIS A 11 -19.48 -17.05 6.92
N ILE A 12 -19.94 -16.73 8.12
CA ILE A 12 -19.09 -16.15 9.17
C ILE A 12 -18.01 -17.15 9.63
N MET A 13 -18.40 -18.41 9.88
CA MET A 13 -17.45 -19.46 10.24
C MET A 13 -16.45 -19.73 9.12
N LEU A 14 -16.95 -19.88 7.88
CA LEU A 14 -16.10 -20.04 6.70
C LEU A 14 -15.12 -18.86 6.54
N GLY A 15 -15.56 -17.64 6.81
CA GLY A 15 -14.70 -16.46 6.76
C GLY A 15 -13.52 -16.54 7.73
N LEU A 16 -13.77 -16.95 8.98
CA LEU A 16 -12.70 -17.14 9.98
C LEU A 16 -11.73 -18.26 9.56
N ASP A 17 -12.26 -19.40 9.10
CA ASP A 17 -11.45 -20.54 8.65
C ASP A 17 -10.59 -20.17 7.42
N THR A 18 -11.15 -19.38 6.51
CA THR A 18 -10.46 -18.89 5.31
C THR A 18 -9.33 -17.94 5.67
N ILE A 19 -9.54 -17.01 6.60
CA ILE A 19 -8.48 -16.10 7.07
C ILE A 19 -7.39 -16.87 7.81
N ALA A 20 -7.74 -17.85 8.64
CA ALA A 20 -6.77 -18.69 9.31
C ALA A 20 -5.96 -19.56 8.33
N ALA A 21 -6.62 -20.09 7.29
CA ALA A 21 -5.94 -20.80 6.20
C ALA A 21 -5.01 -19.87 5.42
N LEU A 22 -5.45 -18.66 5.11
CA LEU A 22 -4.64 -17.64 4.46
C LEU A 22 -3.38 -17.31 5.28
N ARG A 23 -3.50 -17.14 6.60
CA ARG A 23 -2.33 -16.93 7.47
C ARG A 23 -1.33 -18.10 7.36
N ARG A 24 -1.82 -19.35 7.41
CA ARG A 24 -0.95 -20.54 7.25
C ARG A 24 -0.23 -20.56 5.90
N VAL A 25 -0.94 -20.26 4.81
CA VAL A 25 -0.35 -20.18 3.47
C VAL A 25 0.72 -19.07 3.40
N ILE A 26 0.44 -17.91 3.98
CA ILE A 26 1.37 -16.78 4.03
C ILE A 26 2.63 -17.12 4.85
N THR A 27 2.48 -17.87 5.95
CA THR A 27 3.63 -18.35 6.72
C THR A 27 4.55 -19.26 5.89
N LEU A 28 3.99 -20.05 4.98
CA LEU A 28 4.75 -20.96 4.12
C LEU A 28 5.34 -20.26 2.88
N CYS A 29 4.57 -19.34 2.27
CA CYS A 29 4.90 -18.73 0.97
C CYS A 29 4.48 -17.26 0.92
N SER A 30 5.12 -16.40 1.71
CA SER A 30 4.83 -14.94 1.71
C SER A 30 5.07 -14.29 0.34
N GLN A 31 6.03 -14.80 -0.45
CA GLN A 31 6.38 -14.31 -1.77
C GLN A 31 5.23 -14.36 -2.78
N LEU A 32 4.33 -15.33 -2.65
CA LEU A 32 3.17 -15.47 -3.54
C LEU A 32 2.22 -14.28 -3.38
N ILE A 33 2.02 -13.83 -2.14
CA ILE A 33 1.11 -12.74 -1.81
C ILE A 33 1.73 -11.38 -2.08
N THR A 34 3.05 -11.24 -1.91
CA THR A 34 3.78 -10.00 -2.18
C THR A 34 4.01 -9.75 -3.68
N HIS A 35 3.52 -10.63 -4.55
CA HIS A 35 3.58 -10.43 -5.98
C HIS A 35 2.80 -9.17 -6.39
N PRO A 36 3.30 -8.32 -7.32
CA PRO A 36 2.68 -7.05 -7.69
C PRO A 36 1.20 -7.12 -8.07
N ILE A 37 0.75 -8.25 -8.64
CA ILE A 37 -0.66 -8.46 -9.03
C ILE A 37 -1.58 -8.68 -7.81
N LEU A 38 -1.06 -9.30 -6.75
CA LEU A 38 -1.85 -9.73 -5.60
C LEU A 38 -1.73 -8.79 -4.40
N VAL A 39 -0.58 -8.16 -4.21
CA VAL A 39 -0.24 -7.41 -3.00
C VAL A 39 -1.25 -6.29 -2.71
N ASP A 40 -1.64 -5.52 -3.72
CA ASP A 40 -2.62 -4.44 -3.57
C ASP A 40 -4.00 -4.98 -3.20
N ARG A 41 -4.42 -6.07 -3.86
CA ARG A 41 -5.74 -6.69 -3.63
C ARG A 41 -5.83 -7.26 -2.22
N VAL A 42 -4.77 -7.91 -1.75
CA VAL A 42 -4.72 -8.49 -0.40
C VAL A 42 -4.63 -7.40 0.65
N ALA A 43 -3.79 -6.37 0.45
CA ALA A 43 -3.70 -5.23 1.36
C ALA A 43 -5.06 -4.52 1.52
N CYS A 44 -5.75 -4.22 0.40
CA CYS A 44 -7.10 -3.64 0.43
C CYS A 44 -8.10 -4.54 1.17
N MET A 45 -8.07 -5.85 0.92
CA MET A 45 -8.95 -6.81 1.59
C MET A 45 -8.71 -6.83 3.11
N LEU A 46 -7.45 -6.88 3.55
CA LEU A 46 -7.09 -6.90 4.96
C LEU A 46 -7.49 -5.59 5.65
N ASN A 47 -7.21 -4.44 5.04
CA ASN A 47 -7.60 -3.13 5.58
C ASN A 47 -9.12 -3.01 5.70
N TYR A 48 -9.85 -3.48 4.68
CA TYR A 48 -11.32 -3.49 4.68
C TYR A 48 -11.89 -4.31 5.82
N PHE A 49 -11.39 -5.53 6.04
CA PHE A 49 -11.83 -6.37 7.14
C PHE A 49 -11.48 -5.75 8.49
N LEU A 50 -10.25 -5.26 8.65
CA LEU A 50 -9.81 -4.67 9.91
C LEU A 50 -10.66 -3.45 10.28
N THR A 51 -10.93 -2.56 9.32
CA THR A 51 -11.77 -1.35 9.53
C THR A 51 -13.18 -1.69 10.01
N ARG A 52 -13.75 -2.80 9.53
CA ARG A 52 -15.07 -3.29 9.96
C ARG A 52 -15.03 -3.98 11.32
N LEU A 53 -13.86 -4.45 11.76
CA LEU A 53 -13.70 -5.16 13.03
C LEU A 53 -13.30 -4.24 14.19
N VAL A 54 -12.51 -3.18 13.94
CA VAL A 54 -11.92 -2.33 14.99
C VAL A 54 -12.36 -0.86 14.94
N GLY A 55 -12.99 -0.43 13.84
CA GLY A 55 -13.38 0.97 13.61
C GLY A 55 -14.83 1.31 13.97
N PRO A 56 -15.29 2.55 13.68
CA PRO A 56 -16.65 2.99 13.99
C PRO A 56 -17.73 2.13 13.30
N LYS A 57 -17.39 1.55 12.15
CA LYS A 57 -18.23 0.63 11.37
C LYS A 57 -18.43 -0.74 12.03
N GLN A 58 -17.70 -1.06 13.10
CA GLN A 58 -17.96 -2.26 13.90
C GLN A 58 -19.39 -2.27 14.47
N ARG A 59 -19.95 -1.07 14.72
CA ARG A 59 -21.33 -0.91 15.20
C ARG A 59 -22.35 -1.52 14.23
N ASP A 60 -22.09 -1.46 12.92
CA ASP A 60 -22.96 -2.01 11.88
C ASP A 60 -23.04 -3.55 11.95
N LEU A 61 -22.06 -4.20 12.57
CA LEU A 61 -22.01 -5.66 12.77
C LEU A 61 -22.60 -6.10 14.11
N THR A 62 -23.22 -5.19 14.87
CA THR A 62 -23.74 -5.48 16.20
C THR A 62 -25.13 -6.08 16.12
N VAL A 63 -25.20 -7.41 16.19
CA VAL A 63 -26.46 -8.16 16.31
C VAL A 63 -26.74 -8.47 17.78
N ARG A 64 -28.02 -8.56 18.17
CA ARG A 64 -28.48 -8.83 19.55
C ARG A 64 -27.83 -10.07 20.17
N ASP A 65 -27.54 -11.09 19.38
CA ASP A 65 -26.83 -12.30 19.83
C ASP A 65 -25.73 -12.67 18.82
N LYS A 66 -24.51 -12.17 19.06
CA LYS A 66 -23.32 -12.47 18.23
C LYS A 66 -22.90 -13.94 18.33
N ALA A 67 -23.15 -14.56 19.49
CA ALA A 67 -22.73 -15.94 19.77
C ALA A 67 -23.59 -16.95 18.99
N ALA A 68 -24.89 -16.68 18.82
CA ALA A 68 -25.77 -17.52 18.00
C ALA A 68 -25.28 -17.71 16.55
N TYR A 69 -24.60 -16.70 15.99
CA TYR A 69 -24.04 -16.74 14.64
C TYR A 69 -22.57 -17.17 14.59
N GLY A 70 -21.97 -17.51 15.74
CA GLY A 70 -20.55 -17.88 15.81
C GLY A 70 -19.59 -16.73 15.44
N PHE A 71 -20.06 -15.48 15.51
CA PHE A 71 -19.26 -14.32 15.13
C PHE A 71 -18.25 -13.98 16.23
N LYS A 72 -16.97 -14.26 15.96
CA LYS A 72 -15.85 -14.02 16.88
C LYS A 72 -14.92 -12.95 16.28
N PRO A 73 -15.29 -11.66 16.35
CA PRO A 73 -14.52 -10.57 15.75
C PRO A 73 -13.11 -10.49 16.35
N ASP A 74 -12.98 -10.76 17.64
CA ASP A 74 -11.71 -10.78 18.36
C ASP A 74 -10.70 -11.77 17.76
N LEU A 75 -11.16 -12.98 17.39
CA LEU A 75 -10.30 -13.96 16.73
C LEU A 75 -9.97 -13.59 15.29
N MET A 76 -10.91 -12.94 14.57
CA MET A 76 -10.61 -12.45 13.23
C MET A 76 -9.53 -11.37 13.26
N VAL A 77 -9.58 -10.45 14.23
CA VAL A 77 -8.53 -9.43 14.41
C VAL A 77 -7.20 -10.10 14.74
N LEU A 78 -7.18 -11.09 15.64
CA LEU A 78 -5.98 -11.86 15.96
C LEU A 78 -5.32 -12.47 14.70
N GLU A 79 -6.11 -13.16 13.87
CA GLU A 79 -5.61 -13.81 12.66
C GLU A 79 -5.13 -12.78 11.62
N ILE A 80 -5.87 -11.69 11.44
CA ILE A 80 -5.50 -10.60 10.52
C ILE A 80 -4.20 -9.92 10.99
N SER A 81 -4.07 -9.57 12.27
CA SER A 81 -2.84 -9.01 12.84
C SER A 81 -1.65 -9.97 12.67
N GLY A 82 -1.89 -11.27 12.78
CA GLY A 82 -0.91 -12.31 12.46
C GLY A 82 -0.46 -12.30 11.00
N ILE A 83 -1.33 -11.93 10.05
CA ILE A 83 -0.95 -11.76 8.64
C ILE A 83 -0.13 -10.48 8.44
N TYR A 84 -0.58 -9.35 8.98
CA TYR A 84 0.14 -8.07 8.86
C TYR A 84 1.57 -8.17 9.37
N GLN A 85 1.79 -8.82 10.52
CA GLN A 85 3.14 -8.91 11.08
C GLN A 85 4.10 -9.73 10.19
N ILE A 86 3.62 -10.78 9.53
CA ILE A 86 4.43 -11.58 8.59
C ILE A 86 4.76 -10.76 7.34
N LEU A 87 3.75 -10.14 6.74
CA LEU A 87 3.92 -9.46 5.46
C LEU A 87 4.64 -8.12 5.58
N ALA A 88 4.44 -7.36 6.66
CA ALA A 88 5.03 -6.03 6.81
C ALA A 88 6.46 -6.05 7.33
N ARG A 89 6.82 -7.02 8.20
CA ARG A 89 8.20 -7.18 8.72
C ARG A 89 9.09 -7.95 7.73
N GLY A 90 8.52 -8.93 7.03
CA GLY A 90 9.28 -9.89 6.22
C GLY A 90 9.70 -11.12 7.02
N PRO A 91 10.30 -12.12 6.36
CA PRO A 91 10.79 -13.31 7.03
C PRO A 91 11.86 -12.92 8.06
N ASP A 92 11.63 -13.27 9.32
CA ASP A 92 12.61 -13.13 10.39
C ASP A 92 13.85 -13.95 10.00
N SER A 93 15.00 -13.28 9.80
CA SER A 93 16.30 -13.91 9.51
C SER A 93 16.88 -14.65 10.73
N SER A 94 16.06 -15.38 11.47
CA SER A 94 16.42 -16.08 12.69
C SER A 94 15.91 -17.52 12.68
N THR A 95 16.30 -18.27 11.64
CA THR A 95 16.50 -19.73 11.69
C THR A 95 17.67 -20.10 10.78
N VAL A 96 18.89 -19.77 11.18
CA VAL A 96 20.10 -20.47 10.73
C VAL A 96 20.86 -20.89 11.99
N THR A 97 20.50 -22.05 12.52
CA THR A 97 21.44 -22.90 13.25
C THR A 97 22.11 -23.78 12.20
N ASP A 98 23.32 -23.42 11.79
CA ASP A 98 24.41 -24.39 11.78
C ASP A 98 25.77 -23.70 11.71
N ASN A 99 26.63 -24.14 12.62
CA ASN A 99 27.95 -23.62 12.87
C ASN A 99 28.94 -24.40 12.00
N THR A 100 29.80 -23.75 11.22
CA THR A 100 31.16 -24.25 10.90
C THR A 100 32.04 -23.09 10.40
N THR A 101 32.86 -22.59 11.33
CA THR A 101 34.32 -22.39 11.24
C THR A 101 34.94 -21.64 10.04
N THR A 102 35.39 -20.41 10.35
CA THR A 102 36.61 -19.68 9.91
C THR A 102 37.02 -19.69 8.44
N ASP A 103 37.12 -18.50 7.82
CA ASP A 103 38.44 -17.93 7.49
C ASP A 103 38.40 -16.44 7.08
N THR A 104 39.42 -15.77 7.59
CA THR A 104 40.03 -14.46 7.32
C THR A 104 39.93 -13.90 5.89
N SER A 105 39.50 -12.63 5.74
CA SER A 105 40.20 -11.54 5.02
C SER A 105 39.28 -10.39 4.60
N SER A 106 39.62 -9.18 5.06
CA SER A 106 39.56 -7.86 4.38
C SER A 106 38.60 -7.67 3.19
N SER A 107 37.58 -6.82 3.32
CA SER A 107 37.30 -5.76 2.34
C SER A 107 36.23 -4.79 2.82
N SER A 108 36.50 -3.51 2.60
CA SER A 108 35.58 -2.37 2.63
C SER A 108 34.29 -2.63 1.84
N THR A 109 33.13 -2.50 2.49
CA THR A 109 31.84 -2.50 1.77
C THR A 109 31.06 -1.24 2.09
N ILE A 110 31.16 -0.31 1.14
CA ILE A 110 30.27 0.82 0.87
C ILE A 110 28.82 0.31 0.88
N PRO A 111 27.84 0.96 1.56
CA PRO A 111 26.45 0.59 1.41
C PRO A 111 25.93 1.14 0.08
N SER A 112 26.06 0.33 -0.97
CA SER A 112 25.46 0.58 -2.29
C SER A 112 23.95 0.45 -2.23
N THR A 113 23.27 1.60 -2.28
CA THR A 113 21.82 1.74 -2.48
C THR A 113 21.50 1.48 -3.95
N SER A 114 21.12 0.25 -4.30
CA SER A 114 20.52 -0.06 -5.61
C SER A 114 19.52 -1.21 -5.53
N SER A 115 18.23 -0.86 -5.65
CA SER A 115 17.21 -1.58 -6.42
C SER A 115 16.94 -3.05 -6.08
N SER A 116 16.32 -3.30 -4.93
CA SER A 116 15.31 -4.37 -4.81
C SER A 116 14.30 -3.94 -3.75
N SER A 117 13.12 -3.46 -4.18
CA SER A 117 12.00 -3.20 -3.25
C SER A 117 11.74 -4.51 -2.53
N SER A 118 12.00 -4.54 -1.22
CA SER A 118 11.77 -5.76 -0.44
C SER A 118 10.29 -6.13 -0.55
N SER A 119 9.96 -7.41 -0.68
CA SER A 119 8.57 -7.89 -0.76
C SER A 119 7.68 -7.30 0.34
N SER A 120 8.25 -7.06 1.52
CA SER A 120 7.59 -6.42 2.65
C SER A 120 7.33 -4.93 2.44
N GLU A 121 8.26 -4.21 1.79
CA GLU A 121 8.05 -2.80 1.39
C GLU A 121 6.88 -2.68 0.43
N ALA A 122 6.79 -3.58 -0.56
CA ALA A 122 5.67 -3.61 -1.49
C ALA A 122 4.34 -3.77 -0.75
N PHE A 123 4.27 -4.64 0.26
CA PHE A 123 3.08 -4.79 1.09
C PHE A 123 2.77 -3.55 1.93
N ARG A 124 3.78 -2.95 2.60
CA ARG A 124 3.56 -1.72 3.38
C ARG A 124 3.04 -0.59 2.51
N ARG A 125 3.61 -0.42 1.31
CA ARG A 125 3.16 0.56 0.31
C ARG A 125 1.74 0.31 -0.13
N ALA A 126 1.39 -0.94 -0.46
CA ALA A 126 0.03 -1.33 -0.80
C ALA A 126 -0.98 -1.04 0.31
N VAL A 127 -0.60 -1.23 1.58
CA VAL A 127 -1.46 -0.94 2.74
C VAL A 127 -1.76 0.56 2.86
N VAL A 128 -0.74 1.42 2.74
CA VAL A 128 -0.92 2.89 2.87
C VAL A 128 -1.52 3.53 1.61
N SER A 129 -1.45 2.84 0.47
CA SER A 129 -2.07 3.26 -0.78
C SER A 129 -3.58 3.00 -0.86
N ASP A 130 -4.16 2.23 0.06
CA ASP A 130 -5.59 2.00 0.09
C ASP A 130 -6.36 3.20 0.66
N GLU A 131 -6.82 4.06 -0.22
CA GLU A 131 -7.60 5.28 0.10
C GLU A 131 -8.97 5.00 0.73
N ARG A 132 -9.50 3.77 0.65
CA ARG A 132 -10.88 3.47 1.05
C ARG A 132 -11.01 3.01 2.49
N SER A 133 -10.03 2.26 2.97
CA SER A 133 -10.11 1.60 4.27
C SER A 133 -8.95 1.96 5.20
N PHE A 134 -7.75 2.27 4.67
CA PHE A 134 -6.64 2.63 5.52
C PHE A 134 -6.87 3.98 6.20
N THR A 135 -6.59 4.04 7.50
CA THR A 135 -6.51 5.30 8.27
C THR A 135 -5.30 5.20 9.19
N PRO A 136 -4.64 6.32 9.56
CA PRO A 136 -3.46 6.31 10.41
C PRO A 136 -3.67 5.59 11.76
N ASP A 137 -4.90 5.66 12.28
CA ASP A 137 -5.29 5.06 13.57
C ASP A 137 -5.79 3.60 13.44
N LEU A 138 -6.03 3.09 12.24
CA LEU A 138 -6.64 1.76 12.03
C LEU A 138 -5.85 0.66 12.75
N LEU A 139 -4.54 0.70 12.60
CA LEU A 139 -3.65 -0.31 13.18
C LEU A 139 -3.50 -0.13 14.70
N ASP A 140 -3.58 1.10 15.20
CA ASP A 140 -3.60 1.35 16.66
C ASP A 140 -4.88 0.82 17.30
N GLN A 141 -6.02 0.98 16.62
CA GLN A 141 -7.29 0.39 17.07
C GLN A 141 -7.19 -1.14 17.13
N ALA A 142 -6.48 -1.76 16.18
CA ALA A 142 -6.21 -3.20 16.22
C ALA A 142 -5.31 -3.59 17.40
N CYS A 143 -4.25 -2.83 17.70
CA CYS A 143 -3.42 -3.06 18.89
C CYS A 143 -4.27 -3.06 20.18
N ARG A 144 -5.15 -2.05 20.35
CA ARG A 144 -6.05 -1.97 21.52
C ARG A 144 -6.97 -3.19 21.64
N VAL A 145 -7.42 -3.75 20.52
CA VAL A 145 -8.21 -4.99 20.53
C VAL A 145 -7.36 -6.18 20.95
N LEU A 146 -6.13 -6.31 20.46
CA LEU A 146 -5.20 -7.37 20.86
C LEU A 146 -4.90 -7.34 22.37
N ASP A 147 -4.68 -6.13 22.92
CA ASP A 147 -4.46 -5.94 24.35
C ASP A 147 -5.69 -6.35 25.17
N ARG A 148 -6.89 -5.93 24.74
CA ARG A 148 -8.16 -6.27 25.41
C ARG A 148 -8.41 -7.77 25.47
N ILE A 149 -8.02 -8.51 24.43
CA ILE A 149 -8.25 -9.97 24.36
C ILE A 149 -7.11 -10.78 24.97
N ALA A 150 -6.11 -10.11 25.56
CA ALA A 150 -4.90 -10.72 26.10
C ALA A 150 -4.22 -11.67 25.08
N ALA A 151 -4.03 -11.17 23.85
CA ALA A 151 -3.34 -11.90 22.80
C ALA A 151 -1.89 -12.25 23.21
N PRO A 152 -1.26 -13.27 22.59
CA PRO A 152 0.12 -13.64 22.90
C PRO A 152 1.09 -12.46 22.76
N MET A 153 1.92 -12.24 23.78
CA MET A 153 2.86 -11.10 23.85
C MET A 153 3.76 -10.98 22.62
N ASP A 154 4.27 -12.12 22.12
CA ASP A 154 5.10 -12.17 20.90
C ASP A 154 4.37 -11.59 19.68
N LEU A 155 3.09 -11.93 19.51
CA LEU A 155 2.26 -11.40 18.44
C LEU A 155 2.03 -9.88 18.60
N CYS A 156 1.73 -9.41 19.81
CA CYS A 156 1.52 -7.99 20.07
C CYS A 156 2.78 -7.18 19.76
N GLN A 157 3.96 -7.67 20.15
CA GLN A 157 5.24 -7.01 19.87
C GLN A 157 5.54 -6.98 18.36
N LYS A 158 5.43 -8.12 17.67
CA LYS A 158 5.65 -8.20 16.23
C LYS A 158 4.65 -7.36 15.45
N PHE A 159 3.38 -7.36 15.85
CA PHE A 159 2.37 -6.52 15.22
C PHE A 159 2.67 -5.04 15.46
N SER A 160 3.05 -4.63 16.67
CA SER A 160 3.43 -3.24 16.97
C SER A 160 4.60 -2.76 16.11
N GLU A 161 5.61 -3.61 15.90
CA GLU A 161 6.71 -3.30 15.00
C GLU A 161 6.24 -3.17 13.54
N ALA A 162 5.35 -4.06 13.08
CA ALA A 162 4.72 -3.92 11.77
C ALA A 162 3.94 -2.61 11.63
N VAL A 163 3.20 -2.19 12.66
CA VAL A 163 2.50 -0.90 12.70
C VAL A 163 3.49 0.26 12.56
N ARG A 164 4.59 0.23 13.30
CA ARG A 164 5.64 1.26 13.22
C ARG A 164 6.21 1.38 11.81
N LEU A 165 6.52 0.26 11.16
CA LEU A 165 7.03 0.24 9.79
C LEU A 165 6.00 0.75 8.76
N ILE A 166 4.73 0.36 8.89
CA ILE A 166 3.65 0.85 8.01
C ILE A 166 3.43 2.35 8.20
N LYS A 167 3.46 2.84 9.45
CA LYS A 167 3.36 4.29 9.72
C LYS A 167 4.51 5.07 9.13
N ALA A 168 5.74 4.55 9.21
CA ALA A 168 6.89 5.17 8.56
C ALA A 168 6.71 5.24 7.02
N GLU A 169 6.19 4.17 6.41
CA GLU A 169 5.85 4.17 4.97
C GLU A 169 4.76 5.21 4.64
N ASN A 170 3.75 5.38 5.50
CA ASN A 170 2.71 6.38 5.31
C ASN A 170 3.26 7.81 5.35
N VAL A 171 4.22 8.07 6.25
CA VAL A 171 4.92 9.37 6.30
C VAL A 171 5.71 9.60 5.02
N ILE A 172 6.47 8.59 4.55
CA ILE A 172 7.22 8.68 3.28
C ILE A 172 6.28 9.00 2.12
N LYS A 173 5.17 8.26 1.99
CA LYS A 173 4.16 8.48 0.95
C LYS A 173 3.59 9.90 1.03
N THR A 174 3.20 10.36 2.23
CA THR A 174 2.65 11.70 2.41
C THR A 174 3.67 12.77 2.04
N GLU A 175 4.93 12.61 2.45
CA GLU A 175 6.03 13.51 2.06
C GLU A 175 6.24 13.51 0.52
N GLU A 176 6.17 12.35 -0.14
CA GLU A 176 6.26 12.24 -1.61
C GLU A 176 5.09 12.90 -2.35
N GLU A 177 3.87 12.82 -1.81
CA GLU A 177 2.70 13.51 -2.37
C GLU A 177 2.86 15.04 -2.26
N LEU A 178 3.29 15.54 -1.11
CA LEU A 178 3.52 16.98 -0.88
C LEU A 178 4.58 17.57 -1.82
N ASP A 179 5.62 16.82 -2.17
CA ASP A 179 6.66 17.30 -3.12
C ASP A 179 6.08 17.58 -4.52
N VAL A 180 4.94 16.98 -4.86
CA VAL A 180 4.29 17.07 -6.17
C VAL A 180 3.16 18.11 -6.19
N ASP A 181 2.64 18.54 -5.03
CA ASP A 181 1.56 19.53 -4.93
C ASP A 181 1.95 20.90 -5.52
N ASP A 182 3.23 21.29 -5.43
CA ASP A 182 3.78 22.53 -5.99
C ASP A 182 4.32 22.37 -7.43
N ALA A 183 3.86 21.35 -8.16
CA ALA A 183 4.27 21.14 -9.53
C ALA A 183 3.78 22.29 -10.45
N PRO A 184 4.64 22.81 -11.34
CA PRO A 184 4.23 23.78 -12.36
C PRO A 184 3.04 23.27 -13.19
N ASP A 185 2.11 24.15 -13.54
CA ASP A 185 0.92 23.84 -14.36
C ASP A 185 1.27 23.10 -15.66
N GLU A 186 2.42 23.38 -16.26
CA GLU A 186 2.92 22.72 -17.48
C GLU A 186 3.16 21.21 -17.31
N PHE A 187 3.33 20.73 -16.08
CA PHE A 187 3.54 19.32 -15.76
C PHE A 187 2.25 18.60 -15.37
N ILE A 188 1.17 19.34 -15.17
CA ILE A 188 -0.12 18.82 -14.72
C ILE A 188 -1.00 18.47 -15.92
N ASP A 189 -1.62 17.30 -15.87
CA ASP A 189 -2.62 16.89 -16.86
C ASP A 189 -3.85 17.81 -16.76
N PRO A 190 -4.22 18.54 -17.82
CA PRO A 190 -5.33 19.51 -17.78
C PRO A 190 -6.72 18.90 -17.61
N ILE A 191 -6.88 17.58 -17.75
CA ILE A 191 -8.15 16.86 -17.57
C ILE A 191 -8.21 16.20 -16.20
N MET A 192 -7.14 15.51 -15.80
CA MET A 192 -7.12 14.73 -14.55
C MET A 192 -6.59 15.52 -13.35
N GLY A 193 -5.84 16.60 -13.58
CA GLY A 193 -5.27 17.43 -12.51
C GLY A 193 -4.11 16.78 -11.75
N TYR A 194 -3.54 15.70 -12.27
CA TYR A 194 -2.38 15.01 -11.69
C TYR A 194 -1.13 15.25 -12.52
N LEU A 195 0.05 15.09 -11.92
CA LEU A 195 1.33 15.14 -12.61
C LEU A 195 1.39 14.11 -13.76
N MET A 196 1.77 14.55 -14.95
CA MET A 196 1.92 13.67 -16.12
C MET A 196 3.15 12.75 -16.00
N ASP A 197 2.98 11.45 -16.28
CA ASP A 197 4.07 10.45 -16.31
C ASP A 197 4.56 10.21 -17.76
N ASP A 198 3.62 10.22 -18.70
CA ASP A 198 3.88 10.05 -20.13
C ASP A 198 3.14 11.14 -20.93
N PRO A 199 3.67 12.38 -20.97
CA PRO A 199 3.03 13.49 -21.66
C PRO A 199 2.99 13.26 -23.17
N VAL A 200 1.80 13.40 -23.75
CA VAL A 200 1.54 13.30 -25.18
C VAL A 200 0.80 14.53 -25.68
N LYS A 201 1.17 15.03 -26.85
CA LYS A 201 0.54 16.16 -27.50
C LYS A 201 -0.56 15.70 -28.43
N LEU A 202 -1.70 16.37 -28.34
CA LEU A 202 -2.83 16.20 -29.24
C LEU A 202 -2.62 17.11 -30.45
N PRO A 203 -2.57 16.59 -31.69
CA PRO A 203 -2.25 17.39 -32.87
C PRO A 203 -3.37 18.39 -33.24
N THR A 204 -4.62 18.07 -32.92
CA THR A 204 -5.81 18.86 -33.30
C THR A 204 -5.97 20.08 -32.39
N SER A 205 -5.84 19.92 -31.07
CA SER A 205 -5.97 21.03 -30.10
C SER A 205 -4.62 21.65 -29.70
N GLY A 206 -3.51 20.93 -29.88
CA GLY A 206 -2.19 21.33 -29.43
C GLY A 206 -1.93 21.13 -27.93
N HIS A 207 -2.94 20.71 -27.16
CA HIS A 207 -2.80 20.44 -25.72
C HIS A 207 -1.92 19.22 -25.46
N VAL A 208 -1.25 19.24 -24.30
CA VAL A 208 -0.48 18.11 -23.78
C VAL A 208 -1.24 17.50 -22.61
N VAL A 209 -1.39 16.18 -22.64
CA VAL A 209 -2.12 15.37 -21.63
C VAL A 209 -1.33 14.10 -21.35
N ASP A 210 -1.62 13.38 -20.27
CA ASP A 210 -1.02 12.07 -20.03
C ASP A 210 -1.59 11.03 -21.00
N ARG A 211 -0.72 10.12 -21.49
CA ARG A 211 -1.13 9.04 -22.40
C ARG A 211 -2.28 8.22 -21.86
N LYS A 212 -2.30 7.90 -20.55
CA LYS A 212 -3.36 7.09 -19.92
C LYS A 212 -4.69 7.84 -19.91
N THR A 213 -4.64 9.17 -19.76
CA THR A 213 -5.81 10.05 -19.80
C THR A 213 -6.46 10.02 -21.17
N ILE A 214 -5.71 10.31 -22.24
CA ILE A 214 -6.27 10.32 -23.60
C ILE A 214 -6.68 8.92 -24.06
N TYR A 215 -5.92 7.88 -23.69
CA TYR A 215 -6.29 6.50 -23.98
C TYR A 215 -7.66 6.16 -23.41
N ARG A 216 -7.92 6.50 -22.14
CA ARG A 216 -9.22 6.28 -21.50
C ARG A 216 -10.35 7.07 -22.17
N HIS A 217 -10.08 8.31 -22.60
CA HIS A 217 -11.06 9.10 -23.34
C HIS A 217 -11.42 8.43 -24.67
N LEU A 218 -10.42 8.06 -25.47
CA LEU A 218 -10.60 7.45 -26.80
C LEU A 218 -11.21 6.04 -26.77
N LEU A 219 -11.22 5.35 -25.62
CA LEU A 219 -12.01 4.13 -25.43
C LEU A 219 -13.52 4.38 -25.37
N ASN A 220 -13.93 5.59 -24.95
CA ASN A 220 -15.33 5.98 -24.83
C ASN A 220 -15.78 6.86 -26.01
N ASP A 221 -14.95 7.79 -26.46
CA ASP A 221 -15.25 8.77 -27.50
C ASP A 221 -14.00 9.03 -28.35
N SER A 222 -14.06 8.75 -29.65
CA SER A 222 -12.94 8.89 -30.60
C SER A 222 -12.70 10.34 -31.05
N THR A 223 -12.74 11.28 -30.12
CA THR A 223 -12.54 12.71 -30.38
C THR A 223 -11.49 13.32 -29.45
N ASP A 224 -11.04 14.53 -29.78
CA ASP A 224 -10.20 15.33 -28.89
C ASP A 224 -11.10 16.00 -27.81
N PRO A 225 -10.75 15.88 -26.52
CA PRO A 225 -11.59 16.35 -25.42
C PRO A 225 -11.75 17.89 -25.35
N PHE A 226 -10.89 18.67 -26.00
CA PHE A 226 -10.89 20.13 -25.96
C PHE A 226 -11.64 20.76 -27.13
N ASN A 227 -11.56 20.16 -28.32
CA ASN A 227 -12.16 20.74 -29.54
C ASN A 227 -13.13 19.80 -30.27
N ARG A 228 -13.34 18.58 -29.78
CA ARG A 228 -14.24 17.55 -30.31
C ARG A 228 -13.96 17.12 -31.76
N GLN A 229 -12.76 17.38 -32.27
CA GLN A 229 -12.35 16.88 -33.57
C GLN A 229 -12.03 15.38 -33.51
N PRO A 230 -12.24 14.60 -34.58
CA PRO A 230 -11.87 13.19 -34.61
C PRO A 230 -10.39 12.99 -34.31
N LEU A 231 -10.08 12.09 -33.39
CA LEU A 231 -8.70 11.82 -32.97
C LEU A 231 -8.50 10.32 -32.73
N ALA A 232 -7.37 9.79 -33.19
CA ALA A 232 -6.96 8.41 -32.94
C ALA A 232 -5.68 8.34 -32.11
N MET A 233 -5.51 7.27 -31.31
CA MET A 233 -4.32 7.07 -30.48
C MET A 233 -3.00 6.98 -31.27
N SER A 234 -3.04 6.67 -32.56
CA SER A 234 -1.84 6.67 -33.41
C SER A 234 -1.36 8.07 -33.80
N GLN A 235 -2.22 9.08 -33.67
CA GLN A 235 -1.93 10.46 -34.04
C GLN A 235 -1.32 11.28 -32.90
N VAL A 236 -1.33 10.76 -31.67
CA VAL A 236 -0.79 11.47 -30.50
C VAL A 236 0.74 11.44 -30.51
N GLU A 237 1.36 12.59 -30.28
CA GLU A 237 2.81 12.76 -30.38
C GLU A 237 3.47 12.72 -28.98
N PRO A 238 4.37 11.76 -28.69
CA PRO A 238 5.09 11.71 -27.41
C PRO A 238 5.92 12.99 -27.18
N GLN A 239 5.86 13.55 -25.97
CA GLN A 239 6.63 14.73 -25.58
C GLN A 239 7.85 14.33 -24.72
N GLU A 240 8.86 13.70 -25.34
CA GLU A 240 10.03 13.16 -24.61
C GLU A 240 10.85 14.22 -23.86
N HIS A 241 10.92 15.45 -24.40
CA HIS A 241 11.59 16.56 -23.71
C HIS A 241 10.86 16.90 -22.41
N LEU A 242 9.55 17.16 -22.47
CA LEU A 242 8.74 17.47 -21.29
C LEU A 242 8.78 16.33 -20.27
N ARG A 243 8.69 15.09 -20.74
CA ARG A 243 8.83 13.89 -19.89
C ARG A 243 10.16 13.87 -19.14
N SER A 244 11.25 14.22 -19.82
CA SER A 244 12.59 14.29 -19.22
C SER A 244 12.67 15.43 -18.21
N THR A 245 12.10 16.59 -18.51
CA THR A 245 12.02 17.74 -17.59
C THR A 245 11.22 17.41 -16.34
N ILE A 246 10.04 16.80 -16.47
CA ILE A 246 9.21 16.35 -15.33
C ILE A 246 10.00 15.40 -14.44
N ARG A 247 10.67 14.39 -15.04
CA ARG A 247 11.48 13.43 -14.28
C ARG A 247 12.66 14.08 -13.57
N ALA A 248 13.35 15.00 -14.24
CA ALA A 248 14.44 15.76 -13.63
C ALA A 248 13.94 16.58 -12.44
N TRP A 249 12.79 17.26 -12.59
CA TRP A 249 12.17 18.04 -11.54
C TRP A 249 11.76 17.18 -10.33
N ILE A 250 11.13 16.02 -10.53
CA ILE A 250 10.79 15.08 -9.45
C ILE A 250 12.05 14.65 -8.70
N ASN A 251 13.11 14.29 -9.44
CA ASN A 251 14.37 13.84 -8.83
C ASN A 251 15.06 14.96 -8.07
N GLU A 252 15.03 16.19 -8.60
CA GLU A 252 15.58 17.37 -7.94
C GLU A 252 14.84 17.67 -6.63
N ARG A 253 13.50 17.68 -6.63
CA ARG A 253 12.69 17.86 -5.42
C ARG A 253 13.02 16.81 -4.35
N ARG A 254 13.08 15.54 -4.75
CA ARG A 254 13.49 14.44 -3.86
C ARG A 254 14.90 14.64 -3.29
N ALA A 255 15.85 15.07 -4.11
CA ALA A 255 17.24 15.31 -3.69
C ALA A 255 17.38 16.49 -2.72
N GLN A 256 16.71 17.63 -3.01
CA GLN A 256 16.68 18.79 -2.13
C GLN A 256 16.12 18.43 -0.75
N ARG A 257 15.07 17.59 -0.70
CA ARG A 257 14.49 17.10 0.55
C ARG A 257 15.46 16.22 1.36
N LEU A 258 16.13 15.27 0.71
CA LEU A 258 17.16 14.43 1.35
C LEU A 258 18.28 15.28 1.97
N GLN A 259 18.68 16.35 1.28
CA GLN A 259 19.70 17.28 1.77
C GLN A 259 19.19 18.10 2.96
N ASN A 260 17.95 18.61 2.92
CA ASN A 260 17.32 19.32 4.03
C ASN A 260 17.13 18.44 5.29
N LYS A 261 16.78 17.16 5.11
CA LYS A 261 16.63 16.19 6.21
C LYS A 261 17.97 15.92 6.90
N THR A 262 19.04 15.77 6.12
CA THR A 262 20.42 15.56 6.64
C THR A 262 20.96 16.81 7.35
N GLN A 263 20.62 18.01 6.88
CA GLN A 263 21.04 19.27 7.50
C GLN A 263 20.27 19.57 8.80
N GLY A 264 19.02 19.11 8.92
CA GLY A 264 18.17 19.27 10.11
C GLY A 264 18.64 18.47 11.33
N ASP A 265 19.22 17.28 11.14
CA ASP A 265 19.73 16.43 12.23
C ASP A 265 21.08 16.91 12.82
N ILE A 266 21.76 17.89 12.20
CA ILE A 266 23.11 18.37 12.60
C ILE A 266 23.05 19.67 13.42
N LYS A 267 21.87 20.23 13.74
CA LYS A 267 21.77 21.34 14.70
C LYS A 267 21.52 20.81 16.12
N PRO A 268 22.55 20.61 16.97
CA PRO A 268 22.31 20.47 18.40
C PRO A 268 21.83 21.83 18.93
N SER A 269 20.79 21.79 19.78
CA SER A 269 20.49 22.89 20.69
C SER A 269 21.61 23.09 21.71
#